data_AF-A0A852PEK6-F1
#
_entry.id   AF-A0A852PEK6-F1
#
_cell.length_a   1.000
_cell.length_b   1.000
_cell.length_c   1.000
_cell.angle_alpha   90.00
_cell.angle_beta   90.00
_cell.angle_gamma   90.00
#
_symmetry.space_group_name_H-M   'P 1'
#
loop_
_entity.id
_entity.type
_entity.pdbx_description
1 polymer ?
#
loop_
_entity_poly.entity_id
_entity_poly.type
_entity_poly.pdbx_seq_one_letter_code
_entity_poly.pdbx_strand_id
1 'polypeptide(L)'
;ALLALVAAARALSSCRSLDLEAARLKRIEAVRGQILSKLRLPAPPPDPPPPAEPPRGPEPPLPEELRALYNSTRELLRQRARLRPPEDPQEYYAKEL
;
A
#
# COMPACT_ATOMS: atom_id res chain seq x y z
N ALA A 1 -34.49 32.15 -1.20
CA ALA A 1 -34.10 31.98 0.22
C ALA A 1 -33.28 30.69 0.46
N LEU A 2 -33.84 29.50 0.22
CA LEU A 2 -33.18 28.20 0.45
C LEU A 2 -31.82 28.01 -0.26
N LEU A 3 -31.71 28.41 -1.54
CA LEU A 3 -30.46 28.33 -2.30
C LEU A 3 -29.31 29.14 -1.67
N ALA A 4 -29.61 30.32 -1.12
CA ALA A 4 -28.61 31.16 -0.44
C ALA A 4 -28.14 30.52 0.87
N LEU A 5 -29.03 29.84 1.59
CA LEU A 5 -28.69 29.10 2.81
C LEU A 5 -27.77 27.90 2.52
N VAL A 6 -28.04 27.16 1.44
CA VAL A 6 -27.20 26.03 1.00
C VAL A 6 -25.81 26.51 0.59
N ALA A 7 -25.72 27.64 -0.12
CA ALA A 7 -24.44 28.24 -0.48
C ALA A 7 -23.64 28.70 0.75
N ALA A 8 -24.29 29.37 1.71
CA ALA A 8 -23.67 29.78 2.97
C ALA A 8 -23.20 28.57 3.80
N ALA A 9 -24.02 27.51 3.91
CA ALA A 9 -23.66 26.28 4.61
C ALA A 9 -22.47 25.54 3.96
N ARG A 10 -22.38 25.54 2.63
CA ARG A 10 -21.20 25.00 1.92
C ARG A 10 -19.96 25.85 2.12
N ALA A 11 -20.09 27.17 2.23
CA ALA A 11 -18.97 28.08 2.49
C ALA A 11 -18.45 27.99 3.94
N LEU A 12 -19.32 27.62 4.89
CA LEU A 12 -18.97 27.35 6.30
C LEU A 12 -18.34 25.95 6.50
N SER A 13 -18.48 25.04 5.53
CA SER A 13 -17.83 23.73 5.55
C SER A 13 -16.42 23.85 4.98
N SER A 14 -15.40 23.61 5.81
CA SER A 14 -13.99 23.57 5.39
C SER A 14 -13.65 22.30 4.59
N CYS A 15 -14.53 21.29 4.57
CA CYS A 15 -14.30 20.01 3.94
C CYS A 15 -14.51 20.09 2.42
N ARG A 16 -13.41 20.16 1.68
CA ARG A 16 -13.41 19.97 0.22
C ARG A 16 -13.78 18.52 -0.11
N SER A 17 -14.57 18.31 -1.17
CA SER A 17 -14.84 16.96 -1.67
C SER A 17 -13.53 16.26 -2.04
N LEU A 18 -13.27 15.11 -1.43
CA LEU A 18 -12.08 14.31 -1.72
C LEU A 18 -12.35 13.39 -2.90
N ASP A 19 -11.56 13.54 -3.96
CA ASP A 19 -11.54 12.58 -5.06
C ASP A 19 -10.66 11.38 -4.67
N LEU A 20 -11.34 10.28 -4.32
CA LEU A 20 -10.68 9.05 -3.89
C LEU A 20 -9.89 8.38 -5.01
N GLU A 21 -10.30 8.53 -6.28
CA GLU A 21 -9.58 7.95 -7.41
C GLU A 21 -8.27 8.69 -7.65
N ALA A 22 -8.30 10.04 -7.59
CA ALA A 22 -7.08 10.84 -7.65
C ALA A 22 -6.12 10.52 -6.48
N ALA A 23 -6.65 10.34 -5.26
CA ALA A 23 -5.86 9.94 -4.11
C ALA A 23 -5.25 8.52 -4.27
N ARG A 24 -6.03 7.59 -4.81
CA ARG A 24 -5.59 6.21 -5.09
C ARG A 24 -4.45 6.17 -6.10
N LEU A 25 -4.53 6.93 -7.20
CA LEU A 25 -3.47 7.00 -8.20
C LEU A 25 -2.17 7.56 -7.62
N LYS A 26 -2.24 8.67 -6.86
CA LYS A 26 -1.09 9.21 -6.13
C LYS A 26 -0.49 8.20 -5.16
N ARG A 27 -1.33 7.41 -4.49
CA ARG A 27 -0.87 6.36 -3.57
C ARG A 27 -0.15 5.24 -4.32
N ILE A 28 -0.61 4.84 -5.49
CA ILE A 28 0.05 3.83 -6.33
C ILE A 28 1.46 4.29 -6.72
N GLU A 29 1.62 5.54 -7.15
CA GLU A 29 2.92 6.11 -7.51
C GLU A 29 3.86 6.19 -6.30
N ALA A 30 3.36 6.63 -5.15
CA ALA A 30 4.13 6.66 -3.92
C ALA A 30 4.59 5.25 -3.49
N VAL A 31 3.71 4.25 -3.57
CA VAL A 31 4.05 2.85 -3.24
C VAL A 31 5.07 2.30 -4.24
N ARG A 32 4.95 2.61 -5.53
CA ARG A 32 5.95 2.24 -6.56
C ARG A 32 7.34 2.76 -6.19
N GLY A 33 7.45 4.05 -5.87
CA GLY A 33 8.72 4.66 -5.46
C GLY A 33 9.25 4.07 -4.14
N GLN A 34 8.36 3.80 -3.19
CA GLN A 34 8.72 3.20 -1.91
C GLN A 34 9.32 1.79 -2.07
N ILE A 35 8.73 0.95 -2.92
CA ILE A 35 9.24 -0.40 -3.20
C ILE A 35 10.64 -0.32 -3.83
N LEU A 36 10.79 0.49 -4.88
CA LEU A 36 12.07 0.66 -5.59
C LEU A 36 13.16 1.21 -4.65
N SER A 37 12.84 2.21 -3.83
CA SER A 37 13.77 2.77 -2.84
C SER A 37 14.21 1.74 -1.80
N LYS A 38 13.29 0.92 -1.27
CA LYS A 38 13.61 -0.14 -0.30
C LYS A 38 14.51 -1.22 -0.91
N LEU A 39 14.31 -1.54 -2.19
CA LEU A 39 15.15 -2.49 -2.93
C LEU A 39 16.45 -1.85 -3.45
N ARG A 40 16.62 -0.53 -3.30
CA ARG A 40 17.73 0.27 -3.84
C ARG A 40 17.85 0.12 -5.37
N LEU A 41 16.72 0.03 -6.05
CA LEU A 41 16.63 -0.06 -7.51
C LEU A 41 16.20 1.29 -8.08
N PRO A 42 16.85 1.80 -9.15
CA PRO A 42 16.43 3.03 -9.82
C PRO A 42 15.19 2.83 -10.71
N ALA A 43 14.96 1.60 -11.18
CA ALA A 43 13.86 1.22 -12.04
C ALA A 43 13.52 -0.27 -11.81
N PRO A 44 12.34 -0.76 -12.25
CA PRO A 44 12.02 -2.19 -12.23
C PRO A 44 13.09 -3.01 -12.97
N PRO A 45 13.44 -4.21 -12.47
CA PRO A 45 14.33 -5.10 -13.19
C PRO A 45 13.70 -5.53 -14.53
N PRO A 46 14.52 -5.82 -15.55
CA PRO A 46 14.00 -6.37 -16.80
C PRO A 46 13.33 -7.72 -16.55
N ASP A 47 12.33 -8.04 -17.37
CA ASP A 47 11.73 -9.37 -17.35
C ASP A 47 12.79 -10.44 -17.64
N PRO A 48 12.67 -11.63 -17.01
CA PRO A 48 13.59 -12.72 -17.30
C PRO A 48 13.58 -13.02 -18.80
N PRO A 49 14.73 -13.40 -19.39
CA PRO A 49 14.79 -13.72 -20.80
C PRO A 49 13.77 -14.83 -21.13
N PRO A 50 13.10 -14.76 -22.29
CA PRO A 50 12.19 -15.82 -22.70
C PRO A 50 12.97 -17.15 -22.74
N PRO A 51 12.37 -18.24 -22.26
CA PRO A 51 13.04 -19.53 -22.27
C PRO A 51 13.40 -19.93 -23.71
N ALA A 52 14.57 -20.56 -23.89
CA ALA A 52 15.07 -20.98 -25.21
C ALA A 52 14.12 -21.97 -25.92
N GLU A 53 13.28 -22.67 -25.17
CA GLU A 53 12.19 -23.50 -25.66
C GLU A 53 10.86 -23.06 -25.03
N PRO A 54 9.73 -23.15 -25.76
CA PRO A 54 8.42 -22.90 -25.15
C PRO A 54 8.21 -23.84 -23.96
N PRO A 55 7.74 -23.34 -22.81
CA PRO A 55 7.62 -24.15 -21.60
C PRO A 55 6.68 -25.34 -21.86
N ARG A 56 7.26 -26.54 -21.86
CA ARG A 56 6.50 -27.80 -21.90
C ARG A 56 6.02 -28.10 -20.48
N GLY A 57 4.93 -27.46 -20.06
CA GLY A 57 4.32 -27.64 -18.76
C GLY A 57 4.30 -26.37 -17.90
N PRO A 58 3.77 -26.46 -16.67
CA PRO A 58 3.74 -25.33 -15.75
C PRO A 58 5.17 -24.86 -15.41
N GLU A 59 5.32 -23.57 -15.21
CA GLU A 59 6.58 -22.95 -14.76
C GLU A 59 7.09 -23.68 -13.50
N PRO A 60 8.40 -23.97 -13.39
CA PRO A 60 8.92 -24.68 -12.24
C PRO A 60 8.58 -23.93 -10.94
N PRO A 61 8.12 -24.64 -9.90
CA PRO A 61 7.81 -23.99 -8.63
C PRO A 61 9.09 -23.41 -8.01
N LEU A 62 8.93 -22.36 -7.19
CA LEU A 62 10.05 -21.85 -6.40
C LEU A 62 10.64 -22.98 -5.54
N PRO A 63 11.98 -22.99 -5.31
CA PRO A 63 12.63 -23.88 -4.37
C PRO A 63 11.93 -23.91 -3.01
N GLU A 64 11.81 -25.10 -2.41
CA GLU A 64 11.06 -25.30 -1.17
C GLU A 64 11.62 -24.45 -0.02
N GLU A 65 12.94 -24.31 0.05
CA GLU A 65 13.62 -23.50 1.07
C GLU A 65 13.21 -22.01 0.98
N LEU A 66 13.12 -21.45 -0.23
CA LEU A 66 12.67 -20.07 -0.44
C LEU A 66 11.20 -19.90 -0.07
N ARG A 67 10.37 -20.87 -0.42
CA ARG A 67 8.95 -20.90 -0.06
C ARG A 67 8.76 -20.98 1.45
N ALA A 68 9.53 -21.83 2.14
CA ALA A 68 9.51 -21.97 3.58
C ALA A 68 9.94 -20.67 4.29
N LEU A 69 11.01 -20.03 3.82
CA LEU A 69 11.50 -18.75 4.35
C LEU A 69 10.47 -17.61 4.17
N TYR A 70 9.82 -17.53 3.01
CA TYR A 70 8.75 -16.57 2.79
C TYR A 70 7.56 -16.83 3.75
N ASN A 71 7.18 -18.09 3.93
CA ASN A 71 6.06 -18.44 4.79
C ASN A 71 6.35 -18.14 6.27
N SER A 72 7.56 -18.40 6.75
CA SER A 72 7.95 -18.11 8.13
C SER A 72 7.95 -16.61 8.43
N THR A 73 8.49 -15.79 7.52
CA THR A 73 8.47 -14.32 7.66
C THR A 73 7.05 -13.76 7.60
N ARG A 74 6.20 -14.28 6.70
CA ARG A 74 4.78 -13.90 6.64
C ARG A 74 4.04 -14.22 7.93
N GLU A 75 4.28 -15.38 8.52
CA GLU A 75 3.64 -15.78 9.78
C GLU A 75 4.13 -14.94 10.96
N LEU A 76 5.44 -14.69 11.05
CA LEU A 76 6.01 -13.79 12.06
C LEU A 76 5.37 -12.38 12.01
N LEU A 77 5.19 -11.81 10.82
CA LEU A 77 4.54 -10.51 10.66
C LEU A 77 3.07 -10.53 11.09
N ARG A 78 2.34 -11.62 10.81
CA ARG A 78 0.94 -11.79 11.26
C ARG A 78 0.86 -11.86 12.78
N GLN A 79 1.74 -12.61 13.42
CA GLN A 79 1.80 -12.70 14.89
C GLN A 79 2.08 -11.34 15.51
N ARG A 80 3.05 -10.59 14.97
CA ARG A 80 3.35 -9.23 15.42
C ARG A 80 2.16 -8.29 15.26
N ALA A 81 1.40 -8.40 14.16
CA ALA A 81 0.21 -7.60 13.95
C ALA A 81 -0.90 -7.93 14.96
N ARG A 82 -1.08 -9.19 15.35
CA ARG A 82 -2.04 -9.61 16.38
C ARG A 82 -1.67 -9.11 17.78
N LEU A 83 -0.38 -8.98 18.06
CA LEU A 83 0.14 -8.47 19.33
C LEU A 83 0.21 -6.94 19.39
N ARG A 84 -0.06 -6.25 18.27
CA ARG A 84 -0.06 -4.79 18.25
C ARG A 84 -1.21 -4.31 19.13
N PRO A 85 -0.96 -3.49 20.16
CA PRO A 85 -2.05 -2.91 20.93
C PRO A 85 -2.93 -2.08 19.98
N PRO A 86 -4.25 -2.02 20.22
CA PRO A 86 -5.09 -1.08 19.50
C PRO A 86 -4.51 0.34 19.69
N GLU A 87 -4.48 1.12 18.62
CA GLU A 87 -4.04 2.51 18.71
C GLU A 87 -4.98 3.25 19.66
N ASP A 88 -4.45 3.77 20.78
CA ASP A 88 -5.23 4.58 21.70
C ASP A 88 -5.51 5.93 21.01
N PRO A 89 -6.79 6.29 20.78
CA PRO A 89 -7.12 7.59 20.22
C PRO A 89 -6.52 8.75 21.03
N GLN A 90 -6.33 8.59 22.34
CA GLN A 90 -5.74 9.64 23.19
C GLN A 90 -4.27 9.92 22.83
N GLU A 91 -3.46 8.89 22.54
CA GLU A 91 -2.07 9.04 22.12
C GLU A 91 -1.93 9.72 20.76
N TYR A 92 -2.96 9.63 19.90
CA TYR A 92 -3.00 10.31 18.62
C TYR A 92 -3.17 11.83 18.79
N TYR A 93 -4.04 12.27 19.71
CA TYR A 93 -4.26 13.71 19.96
C TYR A 93 -3.17 14.35 20.83
N ALA A 94 -2.49 13.58 21.66
CA ALA A 94 -1.43 14.08 22.53
C ALA A 94 -0.15 14.51 21.78
N LYS A 95 0.06 14.05 20.53
CA LYS A 95 1.25 14.37 19.72
C LYS A 95 1.13 15.66 18.91
N GLU A 96 -0.08 16.25 18.87
CA GLU A 96 -0.39 17.48 18.12
C GLU A 96 -0.41 18.74 19.02
N LEU A 97 -0.06 18.59 20.31
CA LEU A 97 0.11 19.65 21.31
C LEU A 97 1.59 19.89 21.62
#